data_AF-D5BL73-F1
#
_entry.id   AF-D5BL73-F1
#
_cell.length_a   1.000
_cell.length_b   1.000
_cell.length_c   1.000
_cell.angle_alpha   90.00
_cell.angle_beta   90.00
_cell.angle_gamma   90.00
#
_symmetry.space_group_name_H-M   'P 1'
#
loop_
_entity.id
_entity.type
_entity.pdbx_description
1 polymer ?
#
loop_
_entity_poly.entity_id
_entity_poly.type
_entity_poly.pdbx_seq_one_letter_code
_entity_poly.pdbx_strand_id
1 'polypeptide(L)'
;MKKRLAVLALVLLTLQSCKGQEKELIWEENFDGNSLNMDYWSYENGDGCPDICGWGNNERQLYRPENLEIKDGLAVITAEKNGDSYFSSRINTKDKFEFQYGIIETRAKVPGGHGIWPAIWMLGDNIGEVGWPASGEIDIMEYVGRMKDTLHTTLHTPATHGDHASTTVTKIDNVEDDFHIYKVEWSKQEIVYYIDGEKVYTFSPEIKDDEHYPFRHKFYFLLNMAIGGNFGGPDVDDSIFPAKFYIDYIKVYQ
;
A
#
# COMPACT_ATOMS: atom_id res chain seq x y z
N MET A 1 -67.89 -10.39 -46.19
CA MET A 1 -66.78 -11.11 -45.52
C MET A 1 -65.50 -10.28 -45.64
N LYS A 2 -65.13 -9.53 -44.60
CA LYS A 2 -63.90 -8.72 -44.56
C LYS A 2 -62.84 -9.48 -43.75
N LYS A 3 -61.77 -9.94 -44.40
CA LYS A 3 -60.62 -10.56 -43.73
C LYS A 3 -59.71 -9.44 -43.19
N ARG A 4 -59.51 -9.40 -41.86
CA ARG A 4 -58.50 -8.55 -41.21
C ARG A 4 -57.20 -9.34 -41.12
N LEU A 5 -56.14 -8.81 -41.71
CA LEU A 5 -54.78 -9.33 -41.61
C LEU A 5 -54.15 -8.72 -40.34
N ALA A 6 -53.86 -9.53 -39.34
CA ALA A 6 -53.11 -9.09 -38.16
C ALA A 6 -51.62 -9.24 -38.46
N VAL A 7 -50.90 -8.12 -38.48
CA VAL A 7 -49.43 -8.10 -38.57
C VAL A 7 -48.90 -8.21 -37.14
N LEU A 8 -48.24 -9.32 -36.83
CA LEU A 8 -47.57 -9.53 -35.56
C LEU A 8 -46.20 -8.84 -35.63
N ALA A 9 -46.02 -7.73 -34.92
CA ALA A 9 -44.73 -7.08 -34.77
C ALA A 9 -43.92 -7.84 -33.72
N LEU A 10 -42.86 -8.53 -34.15
CA LEU A 10 -41.91 -9.19 -33.28
C LEU A 10 -40.92 -8.13 -32.75
N VAL A 11 -41.07 -7.73 -31.50
CA VAL A 11 -40.08 -6.86 -30.82
C VAL A 11 -38.95 -7.76 -30.33
N LEU A 12 -37.80 -7.73 -31.01
CA LEU A 12 -36.56 -8.28 -30.47
C LEU A 12 -36.06 -7.34 -29.36
N LEU A 13 -36.21 -7.75 -28.09
CA LEU A 13 -35.44 -7.17 -27.00
C LEU A 13 -34.00 -7.66 -27.09
N THR A 14 -33.09 -6.80 -27.55
CA THR A 14 -31.67 -7.01 -27.37
C THR A 14 -31.33 -6.76 -25.90
N LEU A 15 -31.02 -7.83 -25.17
CA LEU A 15 -30.38 -7.75 -23.85
C LEU A 15 -28.99 -7.16 -24.04
N GLN A 16 -28.86 -5.86 -23.85
CA GLN A 16 -27.57 -5.20 -23.77
C GLN A 16 -26.98 -5.56 -22.41
N SER A 17 -26.18 -6.63 -22.37
CA SER A 17 -25.32 -6.93 -21.23
C SER A 17 -24.44 -5.70 -20.99
N CYS A 18 -24.64 -5.03 -19.87
CA CYS A 18 -23.70 -4.04 -19.37
C CYS A 18 -22.44 -4.79 -18.97
N LYS A 19 -21.57 -5.10 -19.95
CA LYS A 19 -20.23 -5.59 -19.66
C LYS A 19 -19.50 -4.42 -19.01
N GLY A 20 -19.38 -4.45 -17.69
CA GLY A 20 -18.37 -3.64 -17.00
C GLY A 20 -17.03 -3.87 -17.70
N GLN A 21 -16.26 -2.81 -17.88
CA GLN A 21 -14.95 -2.89 -18.51
C GLN A 21 -14.08 -3.82 -17.65
N GLU A 22 -13.77 -5.01 -18.17
CA GLU A 22 -12.83 -5.93 -17.51
C GLU A 22 -11.48 -5.22 -17.40
N LYS A 23 -10.95 -5.15 -16.19
CA LYS A 23 -9.64 -4.56 -15.89
C LYS A 23 -8.54 -5.54 -16.28
N GLU A 24 -7.55 -5.10 -17.04
CA GLU A 24 -6.42 -5.91 -17.48
C GLU A 24 -5.32 -5.93 -16.42
N LEU A 25 -4.78 -7.10 -16.08
CA LEU A 25 -3.61 -7.22 -15.21
C LEU A 25 -2.36 -6.74 -15.97
N ILE A 26 -1.74 -5.65 -15.51
CA ILE A 26 -0.58 -5.05 -16.18
C ILE A 26 0.74 -5.37 -15.49
N TRP A 27 0.71 -5.73 -14.21
CA TRP A 27 1.89 -6.11 -13.43
C TRP A 27 1.47 -6.94 -12.21
N GLU A 28 2.27 -7.93 -11.89
CA GLU A 28 2.16 -8.71 -10.67
C GLU A 28 3.53 -9.06 -10.10
N GLU A 29 3.61 -9.08 -8.78
CA GLU A 29 4.71 -9.63 -8.00
C GLU A 29 4.13 -10.69 -7.08
N ASN A 30 4.48 -11.96 -7.31
CA ASN A 30 4.03 -13.11 -6.53
C ASN A 30 5.13 -13.67 -5.61
N PHE A 31 6.33 -13.09 -5.63
CA PHE A 31 7.48 -13.53 -4.82
C PHE A 31 7.83 -15.03 -4.98
N ASP A 32 7.57 -15.61 -6.16
CA ASP A 32 7.78 -17.03 -6.49
C ASP A 32 9.27 -17.42 -6.65
N GLY A 33 10.16 -16.43 -6.69
CA GLY A 33 11.60 -16.65 -6.84
C GLY A 33 12.26 -17.20 -5.57
N ASN A 34 13.58 -17.39 -5.64
CA ASN A 34 14.41 -17.68 -4.45
C ASN A 34 15.14 -16.43 -3.92
N SER A 35 14.89 -15.27 -4.53
CA SER A 35 15.50 -13.99 -4.22
C SER A 35 14.62 -12.87 -4.76
N LEU A 36 14.81 -11.66 -4.24
CA LEU A 36 14.10 -10.47 -4.72
C LEU A 36 14.39 -10.23 -6.20
N ASN A 37 13.35 -9.93 -6.99
CA ASN A 37 13.51 -9.57 -8.39
C ASN A 37 14.08 -8.15 -8.51
N MET A 38 15.38 -8.06 -8.74
CA MET A 38 16.08 -6.78 -8.82
C MET A 38 15.77 -5.98 -10.10
N ASP A 39 15.07 -6.55 -11.07
CA ASP A 39 14.56 -5.79 -12.23
C ASP A 39 13.38 -4.90 -11.83
N TYR A 40 12.65 -5.26 -10.77
CA TYR A 40 11.54 -4.47 -10.22
C TYR A 40 11.89 -3.76 -8.92
N TRP A 41 12.74 -4.33 -8.07
CA TRP A 41 12.95 -3.85 -6.72
C TRP A 41 14.36 -3.36 -6.43
N SER A 42 14.47 -2.37 -5.55
CA SER A 42 15.72 -1.85 -5.00
C SER A 42 15.64 -1.87 -3.47
N TYR A 43 16.77 -2.09 -2.79
CA TYR A 43 16.87 -1.96 -1.34
C TYR A 43 17.16 -0.51 -0.94
N GLU A 44 16.52 -0.04 0.14
CA GLU A 44 16.94 1.15 0.87
C GLU A 44 17.63 0.74 2.17
N ASN A 45 18.85 1.22 2.38
CA ASN A 45 19.71 0.76 3.46
C ASN A 45 19.99 1.88 4.47
N GLY A 46 20.26 1.49 5.71
CA GLY A 46 20.61 2.39 6.80
C GLY A 46 19.41 3.02 7.49
N ASP A 47 19.64 4.18 8.09
CA ASP A 47 18.70 4.95 8.91
C ASP A 47 18.19 6.23 8.22
N GLY A 48 18.45 6.38 6.92
CA GLY A 48 18.08 7.58 6.16
C GLY A 48 19.08 8.74 6.27
N CYS A 49 20.18 8.62 7.03
CA CYS A 49 21.20 9.66 7.08
C CYS A 49 22.05 9.75 5.79
N PRO A 50 22.58 10.95 5.44
CA PRO A 50 22.48 12.20 6.19
C PRO A 50 21.21 13.02 5.91
N ASP A 51 20.41 12.62 4.92
CA ASP A 51 19.35 13.47 4.38
C ASP A 51 18.10 13.51 5.27
N ILE A 52 17.67 12.35 5.77
CA ILE A 52 16.45 12.18 6.57
C ILE A 52 16.67 11.17 7.70
N CYS A 53 17.69 11.39 8.53
CA CYS A 53 18.03 10.53 9.67
C CYS A 53 16.79 10.08 10.49
N GLY A 54 16.75 8.80 10.87
CA GLY A 54 15.58 8.18 11.49
C GLY A 54 14.38 8.11 10.55
N TRP A 55 14.63 8.09 9.24
CA TRP A 55 13.64 8.18 8.15
C TRP A 55 12.63 9.32 8.31
N GLY A 56 13.06 10.44 8.92
CA GLY A 56 12.23 11.62 9.20
C GLY A 56 11.30 11.48 10.42
N ASN A 57 11.18 10.27 10.99
CA ASN A 57 10.20 9.93 12.01
C ASN A 57 10.83 9.40 13.31
N ASN A 58 12.13 9.62 13.53
CA ASN A 58 12.88 9.07 14.67
C ASN A 58 12.79 7.53 14.79
N GLU A 59 12.69 6.85 13.65
CA GLU A 59 12.71 5.40 13.57
C GLU A 59 14.07 4.83 14.06
N ARG A 60 14.06 3.61 14.61
CA ARG A 60 15.22 3.04 15.32
C ARG A 60 16.00 1.99 14.54
N GLN A 61 15.42 1.47 13.47
CA GLN A 61 16.04 0.40 12.69
C GLN A 61 17.10 0.92 11.73
N LEU A 62 18.09 0.07 11.49
CA LEU A 62 18.90 0.10 10.27
C LEU A 62 18.26 -0.84 9.26
N TYR A 63 17.80 -0.31 8.12
CA TYR A 63 17.33 -1.15 7.03
C TYR A 63 18.52 -1.83 6.34
N ARG A 64 18.38 -3.13 6.06
CA ARG A 64 19.39 -3.91 5.34
C ARG A 64 18.77 -5.05 4.54
N PRO A 65 19.44 -5.56 3.48
CA PRO A 65 18.90 -6.63 2.64
C PRO A 65 18.71 -7.95 3.38
N GLU A 66 19.54 -8.22 4.39
CA GLU A 66 19.55 -9.49 5.15
C GLU A 66 18.25 -9.76 5.93
N ASN A 67 17.44 -8.72 6.14
CA ASN A 67 16.15 -8.79 6.83
C ASN A 67 14.97 -9.04 5.90
N LEU A 68 15.20 -9.27 4.61
CA LEU A 68 14.19 -9.70 3.65
C LEU A 68 14.55 -11.08 3.10
N GLU A 69 13.63 -12.04 3.26
CA GLU A 69 13.72 -13.36 2.65
C GLU A 69 12.58 -13.52 1.64
N ILE A 70 12.90 -14.00 0.43
CA ILE A 70 11.88 -14.48 -0.52
C ILE A 70 11.82 -15.99 -0.38
N LYS A 71 10.66 -16.52 0.05
CA LYS A 71 10.51 -17.93 0.34
C LYS A 71 9.06 -18.37 0.29
N ASP A 72 8.83 -19.54 -0.31
CA ASP A 72 7.53 -20.20 -0.37
C ASP A 72 6.42 -19.31 -0.97
N GLY A 73 6.77 -18.47 -1.96
CA GLY A 73 5.85 -17.52 -2.60
C GLY A 73 5.57 -16.27 -1.77
N LEU A 74 6.41 -15.95 -0.77
CA LEU A 74 6.24 -14.80 0.10
C LEU A 74 7.50 -13.93 0.13
N ALA A 75 7.30 -12.62 0.21
CA ALA A 75 8.29 -11.72 0.80
C ALA A 75 8.10 -11.68 2.32
N VAL A 76 9.15 -12.01 3.07
CA VAL A 76 9.15 -12.03 4.53
C VAL A 76 10.16 -11.01 5.05
N ILE A 77 9.65 -9.86 5.51
CA ILE A 77 10.48 -8.85 6.19
C ILE A 77 10.52 -9.24 7.67
N THR A 78 11.73 -9.42 8.20
CA THR A 78 11.96 -9.74 9.62
C THR A 78 12.53 -8.52 10.34
N ALA A 79 11.79 -8.00 11.32
CA ALA A 79 12.29 -7.03 12.28
C ALA A 79 12.97 -7.78 13.41
N GLU A 80 14.18 -7.36 13.79
CA GLU A 80 14.94 -8.01 14.86
C GLU A 80 15.75 -7.02 15.67
N LYS A 81 16.14 -7.47 16.87
CA LYS A 81 17.08 -6.76 17.74
C LYS A 81 18.31 -7.61 17.96
N ASN A 82 19.48 -7.02 17.76
CA ASN A 82 20.76 -7.64 18.07
C ASN A 82 21.62 -6.67 18.90
N GLY A 83 21.84 -7.01 20.17
CA GLY A 83 22.41 -6.09 21.14
C GLY A 83 21.50 -4.87 21.34
N ASP A 84 22.06 -3.68 21.08
CA ASP A 84 21.37 -2.40 21.21
C ASP A 84 20.84 -1.86 19.86
N SER A 85 21.02 -2.62 18.78
CA SER A 85 20.62 -2.21 17.43
C SER A 85 19.40 -2.97 16.94
N TYR A 86 18.52 -2.25 16.24
CA TYR A 86 17.37 -2.82 15.54
C TYR A 86 17.65 -2.92 14.05
N PHE A 87 17.16 -3.98 13.42
CA PHE A 87 17.32 -4.23 11.99
C PHE A 87 16.00 -4.63 11.37
N SER A 88 15.80 -4.24 10.12
CA SER A 88 14.64 -4.59 9.30
C SER A 88 14.98 -4.42 7.83
N SER A 89 14.01 -4.49 6.92
CA SER A 89 14.21 -4.21 5.50
C SER A 89 13.20 -3.21 4.95
N ARG A 90 13.64 -2.48 3.93
CA ARG A 90 12.84 -1.54 3.13
C ARG A 90 13.23 -1.70 1.67
N ILE A 91 12.23 -1.92 0.81
CA ILE A 91 12.41 -2.07 -0.63
C ILE A 91 11.45 -1.16 -1.38
N ASN A 92 11.83 -0.73 -2.58
CA ASN A 92 10.99 0.10 -3.44
C ASN A 92 11.09 -0.31 -4.91
N THR A 93 10.13 0.14 -5.73
CA THR A 93 10.14 -0.03 -7.18
C THR A 93 10.51 1.22 -7.97
N LYS A 94 11.12 2.23 -7.30
CA LYS A 94 11.48 3.50 -7.91
C LYS A 94 12.41 3.30 -9.12
N ASP A 95 12.17 4.05 -10.19
CA ASP A 95 12.91 3.99 -11.46
C ASP A 95 12.85 2.62 -12.17
N LYS A 96 12.02 1.68 -11.69
CA LYS A 96 11.90 0.31 -12.21
C LYS A 96 10.47 -0.05 -12.60
N PHE A 97 9.54 0.05 -11.66
CA PHE A 97 8.11 -0.09 -11.91
C PHE A 97 7.35 1.07 -11.29
N GLU A 98 6.75 1.87 -12.18
CA GLU A 98 6.00 3.09 -11.87
C GLU A 98 4.76 3.13 -12.75
N PHE A 99 3.61 3.39 -12.15
CA PHE A 99 2.34 3.39 -12.86
C PHE A 99 1.45 4.52 -12.36
N GLN A 100 0.47 4.90 -13.18
CA GLN A 100 -0.49 5.94 -12.87
C GLN A 100 -1.90 5.37 -12.99
N TYR A 101 -2.69 5.49 -11.92
CA TYR A 101 -4.05 4.95 -11.79
C TYR A 101 -4.13 3.43 -11.93
N GLY A 102 -5.30 2.90 -11.55
CA GLY A 102 -5.59 1.47 -11.66
C GLY A 102 -6.19 0.93 -10.38
N ILE A 103 -6.26 -0.39 -10.32
CA ILE A 103 -6.61 -1.13 -9.11
C ILE A 103 -5.34 -1.80 -8.62
N ILE A 104 -5.00 -1.55 -7.37
CA ILE A 104 -3.92 -2.22 -6.66
C ILE A 104 -4.58 -3.21 -5.72
N GLU A 105 -4.11 -4.44 -5.70
CA GLU A 105 -4.51 -5.45 -4.72
C GLU A 105 -3.27 -6.14 -4.18
N THR A 106 -3.13 -6.18 -2.86
CA THR A 106 -2.06 -6.89 -2.17
C THR A 106 -2.62 -7.74 -1.04
N ARG A 107 -2.01 -8.90 -0.83
CA ARG A 107 -2.36 -9.79 0.28
C ARG A 107 -1.16 -9.88 1.23
N ALA A 108 -1.38 -9.55 2.50
CA ALA A 108 -0.31 -9.51 3.47
C ALA A 108 -0.81 -9.84 4.89
N LYS A 109 0.09 -10.34 5.73
CA LYS A 109 -0.12 -10.62 7.14
C LYS A 109 0.85 -9.78 7.98
N VAL A 110 0.31 -8.88 8.78
CA VAL A 110 1.07 -7.98 9.67
C VAL A 110 1.56 -8.73 10.91
N PRO A 111 2.69 -8.32 11.53
CA PRO A 111 3.07 -8.81 12.85
C PRO A 111 2.22 -8.15 13.93
N GLY A 112 2.24 -8.71 15.15
CA GLY A 112 1.83 -7.99 16.36
C GLY A 112 3.03 -7.51 17.17
N GLY A 113 2.80 -6.59 18.11
CA GLY A 113 3.78 -6.20 19.12
C GLY A 113 4.00 -4.68 19.25
N HIS A 114 4.22 -4.18 20.46
CA HIS A 114 4.39 -2.74 20.66
C HIS A 114 5.69 -2.26 20.01
N GLY A 115 5.57 -1.33 19.06
CA GLY A 115 6.70 -0.64 18.43
C GLY A 115 7.04 -1.13 17.01
N ILE A 116 6.34 -2.12 16.46
CA ILE A 116 6.46 -2.44 15.03
C ILE A 116 5.49 -1.61 14.19
N TRP A 117 5.94 -1.24 12.99
CA TRP A 117 5.16 -0.46 12.03
C TRP A 117 5.43 -0.96 10.60
N PRO A 118 4.78 -2.05 10.16
CA PRO A 118 4.76 -2.47 8.77
C PRO A 118 3.93 -1.51 7.91
N ALA A 119 4.39 -1.29 6.68
CA ALA A 119 3.69 -0.48 5.69
C ALA A 119 3.81 -1.07 4.28
N ILE A 120 2.72 -0.95 3.53
CA ILE A 120 2.65 -1.10 2.07
C ILE A 120 2.10 0.22 1.55
N TRP A 121 2.89 0.93 0.78
CA TRP A 121 2.60 2.32 0.44
C TRP A 121 3.27 2.71 -0.87
N MET A 122 2.99 3.92 -1.32
CA MET A 122 3.46 4.43 -2.59
C MET A 122 3.86 5.89 -2.48
N LEU A 123 4.92 6.28 -3.20
CA LEU A 123 5.35 7.67 -3.34
C LEU A 123 5.36 8.09 -4.81
N GLY A 124 5.18 9.39 -5.03
CA GLY A 124 5.27 10.00 -6.34
C GLY A 124 6.66 9.86 -6.98
N ASP A 125 6.71 9.50 -8.27
CA ASP A 125 7.94 9.36 -9.05
C ASP A 125 8.78 10.66 -9.10
N ASN A 126 8.12 11.80 -9.01
CA ASN A 126 8.72 13.14 -9.00
C ASN A 126 9.27 13.59 -7.64
N ILE A 127 9.33 12.74 -6.61
CA ILE A 127 9.80 13.13 -5.26
C ILE A 127 11.19 13.77 -5.26
N GLY A 128 12.08 13.35 -6.17
CA GLY A 128 13.42 13.96 -6.30
C GLY A 128 13.40 15.39 -6.87
N GLU A 129 12.31 15.80 -7.51
CA GLU A 129 12.14 17.12 -8.13
C GLU A 129 11.36 18.08 -7.22
N VAL A 130 10.27 17.59 -6.62
CA VAL A 130 9.34 18.44 -5.86
C VAL A 130 9.41 18.23 -4.33
N GLY A 131 10.01 17.12 -3.89
CA GLY A 131 10.06 16.73 -2.49
C GLY A 131 8.72 16.26 -1.92
N TRP A 132 8.78 15.72 -0.70
CA TRP A 132 7.59 15.43 0.10
C TRP A 132 7.15 16.69 0.87
N PRO A 133 5.84 16.97 1.02
CA PRO A 133 4.67 16.17 0.62
C PRO A 133 4.17 16.45 -0.81
N ALA A 134 4.85 17.30 -1.58
CA ALA A 134 4.42 17.72 -2.92
C ALA A 134 4.33 16.57 -3.93
N SER A 135 5.15 15.54 -3.79
CA SER A 135 5.06 14.33 -4.61
C SER A 135 3.82 13.49 -4.35
N GLY A 136 3.13 13.71 -3.22
CA GLY A 136 2.07 12.84 -2.73
C GLY A 136 2.58 11.50 -2.18
N GLU A 137 1.76 10.91 -1.32
CA GLU A 137 1.95 9.59 -0.70
C GLU A 137 0.60 8.88 -0.59
N ILE A 138 0.56 7.58 -0.92
CA ILE A 138 -0.62 6.72 -0.83
C ILE A 138 -0.27 5.52 0.06
N ASP A 139 -0.78 5.54 1.30
CA ASP A 139 -0.58 4.46 2.25
C ASP A 139 -1.71 3.44 2.11
N ILE A 140 -1.43 2.37 1.36
CA ILE A 140 -2.37 1.28 1.09
C ILE A 140 -2.73 0.56 2.39
N MET A 141 -1.72 0.32 3.23
CA MET A 141 -1.86 -0.28 4.54
C MET A 141 -0.72 0.18 5.43
N GLU A 142 -1.06 0.72 6.58
CA GLU A 142 -0.15 0.80 7.72
C GLU A 142 -0.78 0.11 8.92
N TYR A 143 0.03 -0.63 9.66
CA TYR A 143 -0.34 -1.17 10.96
C TYR A 143 0.65 -0.68 12.01
N VAL A 144 0.16 -0.32 13.19
CA VAL A 144 1.00 0.21 14.27
C VAL A 144 0.81 -0.69 15.47
N GLY A 145 1.77 -1.53 15.80
CA GLY A 145 1.56 -2.62 16.78
C GLY A 145 1.33 -2.17 18.23
N ARG A 146 1.50 -0.89 18.55
CA ARG A 146 1.02 -0.30 19.83
C ARG A 146 -0.50 -0.09 19.86
N MET A 147 -1.14 -0.08 18.69
CA MET A 147 -2.58 0.01 18.47
C MET A 147 -3.06 -1.33 17.89
N LYS A 148 -3.25 -2.31 18.76
CA LYS A 148 -3.70 -3.66 18.36
C LYS A 148 -4.96 -3.59 17.48
N ASP A 149 -5.09 -4.52 16.54
CA ASP A 149 -6.27 -4.69 15.67
C ASP A 149 -6.53 -3.48 14.75
N THR A 150 -5.59 -2.52 14.65
CA THR A 150 -5.85 -1.20 14.05
C THR A 150 -5.00 -0.97 12.82
N LEU A 151 -5.68 -0.77 11.68
CA LEU A 151 -5.08 -0.43 10.40
C LEU A 151 -5.37 1.02 10.04
N HIS A 152 -4.43 1.65 9.34
CA HIS A 152 -4.54 2.98 8.80
C HIS A 152 -4.46 2.91 7.27
N THR A 153 -5.33 3.69 6.62
CA THR A 153 -5.23 4.03 5.20
C THR A 153 -5.11 5.53 5.11
N THR A 154 -4.00 6.03 4.59
CA THR A 154 -3.61 7.43 4.70
C THR A 154 -3.20 7.99 3.34
N LEU A 155 -3.44 9.29 3.15
CA LEU A 155 -3.00 10.06 2.01
C LEU A 155 -2.32 11.33 2.50
N HIS A 156 -1.08 11.55 2.04
CA HIS A 156 -0.37 12.79 2.26
C HIS A 156 -0.35 13.64 0.99
N THR A 157 -0.70 14.91 1.17
CA THR A 157 -0.73 15.94 0.14
C THR A 157 -0.14 17.23 0.72
N PRO A 158 0.25 18.21 -0.11
CA PRO A 158 0.58 19.54 0.39
C PRO A 158 -0.49 20.14 1.33
N ALA A 159 -1.78 19.97 1.00
CA ALA A 159 -2.87 20.46 1.82
C ALA A 159 -2.98 19.75 3.18
N THR A 160 -2.72 18.44 3.23
CA THR A 160 -2.89 17.59 4.43
C THR A 160 -1.80 16.51 4.49
N HIS A 161 -0.87 16.60 5.44
CA HIS A 161 0.25 15.68 5.59
C HIS A 161 0.74 15.58 7.05
N GLY A 162 1.68 14.67 7.31
CA GLY A 162 2.11 14.32 8.68
C GLY A 162 0.92 13.97 9.57
N ASP A 163 0.90 14.52 10.78
CA ASP A 163 -0.18 14.33 11.77
C ASP A 163 -1.56 14.84 11.31
N HIS A 164 -1.62 15.64 10.24
CA HIS A 164 -2.86 16.22 9.70
C HIS A 164 -3.28 15.57 8.38
N ALA A 165 -2.68 14.41 8.04
CA ALA A 165 -2.97 13.69 6.81
C ALA A 165 -4.43 13.22 6.72
N SER A 166 -4.88 12.98 5.49
CA SER A 166 -6.21 12.45 5.23
C SER A 166 -6.20 10.95 5.50
N THR A 167 -6.62 10.55 6.70
CA THR A 167 -6.54 9.15 7.18
C THR A 167 -7.90 8.60 7.59
N THR A 168 -8.06 7.27 7.47
CA THR A 168 -9.13 6.52 8.10
C THR A 168 -8.54 5.35 8.88
N VAL A 169 -9.06 5.16 10.08
CA VAL A 169 -8.67 4.08 11.00
C VAL A 169 -9.72 2.98 10.92
N THR A 170 -9.30 1.77 10.58
CA THR A 170 -10.17 0.59 10.52
C THR A 170 -9.72 -0.42 11.56
N LYS A 171 -10.66 -0.86 12.41
CA LYS A 171 -10.41 -1.92 13.38
C LYS A 171 -10.84 -3.28 12.81
N ILE A 172 -9.94 -4.26 12.82
CA ILE A 172 -10.19 -5.64 12.43
C ILE A 172 -9.69 -6.54 13.55
N ASP A 173 -10.61 -7.23 14.22
CA ASP A 173 -10.27 -8.08 15.37
C ASP A 173 -9.32 -9.21 14.94
N ASN A 174 -8.17 -9.31 15.61
CA ASN A 174 -7.11 -10.28 15.34
C ASN A 174 -6.54 -10.20 13.93
N VAL A 175 -6.41 -8.99 13.39
CA VAL A 175 -5.79 -8.73 12.07
C VAL A 175 -4.38 -9.33 11.94
N GLU A 176 -3.68 -9.53 13.06
CA GLU A 176 -2.34 -10.09 13.12
C GLU A 176 -2.31 -11.62 12.95
N ASP A 177 -3.48 -12.29 13.02
CA ASP A 177 -3.57 -13.75 13.01
C ASP A 177 -3.63 -14.35 11.60
N ASP A 178 -4.10 -13.61 10.60
CA ASP A 178 -4.27 -14.10 9.23
C ASP A 178 -3.79 -13.09 8.16
N PHE A 179 -3.73 -13.53 6.92
CA PHE A 179 -3.54 -12.66 5.77
C PHE A 179 -4.85 -11.94 5.42
N HIS A 180 -4.72 -10.66 5.14
CA HIS A 180 -5.82 -9.81 4.69
C HIS A 180 -5.52 -9.26 3.29
N ILE A 181 -6.57 -8.92 2.56
CA ILE A 181 -6.47 -8.32 1.22
C ILE A 181 -6.68 -6.81 1.35
N TYR A 182 -5.68 -6.04 0.95
CA TYR A 182 -5.73 -4.58 0.89
C TYR A 182 -5.85 -4.17 -0.57
N LYS A 183 -6.90 -3.43 -0.91
CA LYS A 183 -7.18 -3.00 -2.29
C LYS A 183 -7.37 -1.50 -2.36
N VAL A 184 -6.77 -0.87 -3.37
CA VAL A 184 -6.94 0.54 -3.70
C VAL A 184 -7.42 0.68 -5.13
N GLU A 185 -8.55 1.36 -5.33
CA GLU A 185 -9.00 1.82 -6.63
C GLU A 185 -8.60 3.28 -6.79
N TRP A 186 -7.56 3.54 -7.58
CA TRP A 186 -6.98 4.86 -7.78
C TRP A 186 -7.33 5.38 -9.17
N SER A 187 -7.97 6.54 -9.20
CA SER A 187 -8.35 7.22 -10.45
C SER A 187 -7.94 8.69 -10.44
N LYS A 188 -8.20 9.38 -11.55
CA LYS A 188 -8.05 10.83 -11.63
C LYS A 188 -9.03 11.60 -10.73
N GLN A 189 -10.08 10.94 -10.22
CA GLN A 189 -11.15 11.59 -9.46
C GLN A 189 -11.14 11.26 -7.97
N GLU A 190 -10.77 10.04 -7.63
CA GLU A 190 -10.81 9.58 -6.26
C GLU A 190 -9.88 8.38 -6.06
N ILE A 191 -9.54 8.15 -4.79
CA ILE A 191 -8.86 6.96 -4.30
C ILE A 191 -9.82 6.28 -3.32
N VAL A 192 -10.12 5.00 -3.56
CA VAL A 192 -11.04 4.21 -2.74
C VAL A 192 -10.32 3.01 -2.18
N TYR A 193 -10.38 2.83 -0.86
CA TYR A 193 -9.72 1.76 -0.14
C TYR A 193 -10.72 0.69 0.26
N TYR A 194 -10.26 -0.56 0.21
CA TYR A 194 -10.99 -1.72 0.65
C TYR A 194 -10.07 -2.64 1.45
N ILE A 195 -10.64 -3.30 2.45
CA ILE A 195 -9.97 -4.35 3.23
C ILE A 195 -10.89 -5.57 3.22
N ASP A 196 -10.39 -6.71 2.77
CA ASP A 196 -11.14 -7.95 2.56
C ASP A 196 -12.42 -7.78 1.73
N GLY A 197 -12.38 -6.87 0.75
CA GLY A 197 -13.49 -6.55 -0.14
C GLY A 197 -14.48 -5.52 0.41
N GLU A 198 -14.40 -5.16 1.69
CA GLU A 198 -15.23 -4.12 2.30
C GLU A 198 -14.62 -2.75 2.08
N LYS A 199 -15.41 -1.79 1.60
CA LYS A 199 -14.94 -0.42 1.39
C LYS A 199 -14.78 0.30 2.73
N VAL A 200 -13.58 0.78 3.01
CA VAL A 200 -13.24 1.43 4.29
C VAL A 200 -13.06 2.95 4.16
N TYR A 201 -12.56 3.44 3.02
CA TYR A 201 -12.27 4.86 2.84
C TYR A 201 -12.45 5.30 1.39
N THR A 202 -12.85 6.57 1.20
CA THR A 202 -12.89 7.24 -0.09
C THR A 202 -12.33 8.64 0.07
N PHE A 203 -11.25 8.93 -0.64
CA PHE A 203 -10.68 10.26 -0.76
C PHE A 203 -11.04 10.86 -2.12
N SER A 204 -11.91 11.88 -2.09
CA SER A 204 -12.37 12.61 -3.27
C SER A 204 -12.54 14.09 -2.91
N PRO A 205 -11.45 14.87 -2.81
CA PRO A 205 -11.54 16.30 -2.53
C PRO A 205 -12.28 17.01 -3.67
N GLU A 206 -13.03 18.07 -3.35
CA GLU A 206 -13.74 18.87 -4.36
C GLU A 206 -12.75 19.51 -5.34
N ILE A 207 -11.67 20.09 -4.81
CA ILE A 207 -10.56 20.68 -5.56
C ILE A 207 -9.55 19.58 -5.88
N LYS A 208 -9.15 19.49 -7.15
CA LYS A 208 -8.19 18.50 -7.67
C LYS A 208 -7.06 19.22 -8.40
N ASP A 209 -6.31 20.03 -7.67
CA ASP A 209 -5.04 20.62 -8.09
C ASP A 209 -3.87 19.86 -7.45
N ASP A 210 -2.64 20.34 -7.62
CA ASP A 210 -1.42 19.66 -7.10
C ASP A 210 -1.32 19.78 -5.57
N GLU A 211 -2.04 20.73 -4.97
CA GLU A 211 -2.08 20.94 -3.52
C GLU A 211 -2.98 19.91 -2.82
N HIS A 212 -4.15 19.63 -3.40
CA HIS A 212 -5.18 18.80 -2.78
C HIS A 212 -5.24 17.38 -3.32
N TYR A 213 -4.75 17.14 -4.54
CA TYR A 213 -4.79 15.83 -5.19
C TYR A 213 -3.54 15.60 -6.08
N PRO A 214 -2.32 15.54 -5.51
CA PRO A 214 -1.08 15.33 -6.27
C PRO A 214 -1.02 13.97 -6.99
N PHE A 215 -1.99 13.08 -6.82
CA PHE A 215 -2.03 11.71 -7.35
C PHE A 215 -2.34 11.61 -8.86
N ARG A 216 -1.87 12.57 -9.68
CA ARG A 216 -2.10 12.65 -11.14
C ARG A 216 -0.84 12.46 -11.98
N HIS A 217 0.15 11.79 -11.43
CA HIS A 217 1.35 11.31 -12.10
C HIS A 217 1.65 9.88 -11.64
N LYS A 218 2.83 9.35 -11.97
CA LYS A 218 3.16 7.97 -11.62
C LYS A 218 3.60 7.86 -10.18
N PHE A 219 3.38 6.70 -9.61
CA PHE A 219 3.81 6.33 -8.27
C PHE A 219 4.55 4.99 -8.33
N TYR A 220 5.48 4.79 -7.41
CA TYR A 220 6.18 3.53 -7.19
C TYR A 220 5.83 2.95 -5.81
N PHE A 221 5.98 1.64 -5.63
CA PHE A 221 5.72 0.97 -4.36
C PHE A 221 6.90 1.07 -3.40
N LEU A 222 6.59 1.08 -2.10
CA LEU A 222 7.52 0.85 -1.01
C LEU A 222 6.92 -0.20 -0.06
N LEU A 223 7.76 -1.13 0.37
CA LEU A 223 7.44 -2.12 1.41
C LEU A 223 8.49 -2.02 2.51
N ASN A 224 8.06 -1.88 3.76
CA ASN A 224 8.97 -1.87 4.90
C ASN A 224 8.30 -2.34 6.19
N MET A 225 9.13 -2.55 7.21
CA MET A 225 8.69 -2.65 8.59
C MET A 225 9.58 -1.80 9.48
N ALA A 226 9.10 -0.62 9.86
CA ALA A 226 9.77 0.26 10.80
C ALA A 226 9.69 -0.28 12.24
N ILE A 227 10.63 0.16 13.08
CA ILE A 227 10.70 -0.14 14.50
C ILE A 227 10.82 1.16 15.27
N GLY A 228 9.88 1.40 16.17
CA GLY A 228 9.77 2.61 16.98
C GLY A 228 9.25 3.81 16.20
N GLY A 229 9.91 4.96 16.35
CA GLY A 229 9.51 6.20 15.69
C GLY A 229 8.36 6.94 16.39
N ASN A 230 8.06 8.14 15.90
CA ASN A 230 7.03 9.02 16.47
C ASN A 230 5.62 8.37 16.37
N PHE A 231 5.39 7.60 15.30
CA PHE A 231 4.10 6.96 15.01
C PHE A 231 4.03 5.51 15.49
N GLY A 232 5.03 4.67 15.17
CA GLY A 232 5.15 3.29 15.69
C GLY A 232 5.20 3.23 17.21
N GLY A 233 5.74 4.28 17.84
CA GLY A 233 5.85 4.47 19.28
C GLY A 233 7.31 4.65 19.68
N PRO A 234 7.67 5.68 20.46
CA PRO A 234 9.05 5.82 20.94
C PRO A 234 9.44 4.67 21.87
N ASP A 235 8.48 4.02 22.52
CA ASP A 235 8.73 2.80 23.30
C ASP A 235 8.58 1.57 22.40
N VAL A 236 9.48 0.59 22.58
CA VAL A 236 9.49 -0.67 21.84
C VAL A 236 9.57 -1.80 22.85
N ASP A 237 8.71 -2.81 22.72
CA ASP A 237 8.79 -4.03 23.53
C ASP A 237 9.77 -5.01 22.89
N ASP A 238 10.98 -5.10 23.44
CA ASP A 238 12.03 -6.00 22.93
C ASP A 238 11.65 -7.49 22.92
N SER A 239 10.64 -7.90 23.71
CA SER A 239 10.25 -9.31 23.81
C SER A 239 9.54 -9.84 22.56
N ILE A 240 9.13 -8.96 21.65
CA ILE A 240 8.42 -9.31 20.41
C ILE A 240 9.38 -9.80 19.30
N PHE A 241 10.69 -9.55 19.43
CA PHE A 241 11.63 -9.87 18.37
C PHE A 241 12.06 -11.35 18.38
N PRO A 242 12.21 -11.97 17.19
CA PRO A 242 11.96 -11.40 15.87
C PRO A 242 10.47 -11.31 15.52
N ALA A 243 10.06 -10.20 14.88
CA ALA A 243 8.71 -10.01 14.35
C ALA A 243 8.74 -10.12 12.81
N LYS A 244 7.70 -10.68 12.20
CA LYS A 244 7.68 -10.98 10.76
C LYS A 244 6.45 -10.39 10.08
N PHE A 245 6.72 -9.66 8.99
CA PHE A 245 5.72 -9.13 8.08
C PHE A 245 5.76 -9.94 6.78
N TYR A 246 4.63 -10.53 6.41
CA TYR A 246 4.52 -11.43 5.27
C TYR A 246 3.70 -10.76 4.16
N ILE A 247 4.24 -10.72 2.95
CA ILE A 247 3.54 -10.23 1.75
C ILE A 247 3.50 -11.37 0.75
N ASP A 248 2.30 -11.72 0.30
CA ASP A 248 2.03 -12.82 -0.63
C ASP A 248 2.11 -12.32 -2.08
N TYR A 249 1.37 -11.26 -2.40
CA TYR A 249 1.43 -10.68 -3.73
C TYR A 249 1.13 -9.19 -3.76
N ILE A 250 1.50 -8.55 -4.87
CA ILE A 250 0.98 -7.25 -5.30
C ILE A 250 0.55 -7.38 -6.76
N LYS A 251 -0.66 -6.93 -7.07
CA LYS A 251 -1.23 -6.94 -8.43
C LYS A 251 -1.73 -5.56 -8.79
N VAL A 252 -1.49 -5.16 -10.04
CA VAL A 252 -1.94 -3.89 -10.59
C VAL A 252 -2.75 -4.14 -11.86
N TYR A 253 -3.95 -3.57 -11.90
CA TYR A 253 -4.89 -3.69 -13.02
C TYR A 253 -5.30 -2.33 -13.58
N GLN A 254 -5.58 -2.24 -14.89
CA GLN A 254 -6.03 -1.00 -15.55
C GLN A 254 -7.24 -1.18 -16.46
#